data_AF-A0A8T7H0E8-F1
#
_entry.id   AF-A0A8T7H0E8-F1
#
_cell.length_a   1.000
_cell.length_b   1.000
_cell.length_c   1.000
_cell.angle_alpha   90.00
_cell.angle_beta   90.00
_cell.angle_gamma   90.00
#
_symmetry.space_group_name_H-M   'P 1'
#
loop_
_entity.id
_entity.type
_entity.pdbx_description
1 polymer ?
#
loop_
_entity_poly.entity_id
_entity_poly.type
_entity_poly.pdbx_seq_one_letter_code
_entity_poly.pdbx_strand_id
1 'polypeptide(L)'
;MLSIKPIIRFSMQIGLEMSVSLSPSVIEDVCYSIFVEFSKSATVSVSKPSCIRAIVYGPMFELRFFARPATGEALVTIYSFCENPSSSRQGISKLLEVFRSFSKICRSYVLEMGEVKVFTKVVATLPKEMASRSIKVLSDGFGASLRIAEFRDLDDSSIRVFTGYIPRSGNLASVYARLVIVERSGSYATISVTLEAYAKADSCRDVEEKVYGLVGLSKALMDAVAME
;
A
#
# COMPACT_ATOMS: atom_id res chain seq x y z
N MET A 1 -8.82 32.27 25.72
CA MET A 1 -9.36 31.26 24.77
C MET A 1 -8.29 30.21 24.54
N LEU A 2 -8.48 28.97 25.02
CA LEU A 2 -7.60 27.86 24.65
C LEU A 2 -7.93 27.51 23.20
N SER A 3 -6.99 27.78 22.29
CA SER A 3 -7.07 27.31 20.90
C SER A 3 -6.94 25.79 20.93
N ILE A 4 -8.07 25.08 20.87
CA ILE A 4 -8.08 23.64 20.67
C ILE A 4 -7.63 23.43 19.23
N LYS A 5 -6.35 23.05 19.06
CA LYS A 5 -5.85 22.64 17.74
C LYS A 5 -6.65 21.43 17.27
N PRO A 6 -7.15 21.44 16.03
CA PRO A 6 -7.85 20.27 15.49
C PRO A 6 -6.92 19.05 15.53
N ILE A 7 -7.43 17.94 16.05
CA ILE A 7 -6.69 16.68 16.09
C ILE A 7 -6.74 16.09 14.69
N ILE A 8 -5.62 16.19 13.97
CA ILE A 8 -5.44 15.49 12.70
C ILE A 8 -4.88 14.11 13.01
N ARG A 9 -5.58 13.06 12.56
CA ARG A 9 -5.09 11.67 12.68
C ARG A 9 -4.59 11.19 11.33
N PHE A 10 -3.38 10.66 11.32
CA PHE A 10 -2.76 10.09 10.14
C PHE A 10 -2.50 8.61 10.34
N SER A 11 -2.68 7.80 9.31
CA SER A 11 -2.15 6.44 9.24
C SER A 11 -1.59 6.19 7.85
N MET A 12 -0.51 5.40 7.78
CA MET A 12 0.14 5.05 6.52
C MET A 12 0.25 3.54 6.40
N GLN A 13 -0.06 3.04 5.21
CA GLN A 13 0.17 1.68 4.80
C GLN A 13 1.17 1.71 3.64
N ILE A 14 2.16 0.82 3.70
CA ILE A 14 3.15 0.64 2.63
C ILE A 14 2.98 -0.79 2.15
N GLY A 15 2.91 -1.04 0.85
CA GLY A 15 2.74 -2.39 0.37
C GLY A 15 3.33 -2.69 -1.00
N LEU A 16 3.43 -3.99 -1.24
CA LEU A 16 3.90 -4.62 -2.46
C LEU A 16 2.83 -5.60 -2.92
N GLU A 17 2.49 -5.55 -4.19
CA GLU A 17 1.61 -6.51 -4.84
C GLU A 17 2.33 -7.07 -6.06
N MET A 18 2.33 -8.39 -6.22
CA MET A 18 3.01 -9.04 -7.33
C MET A 18 2.30 -10.34 -7.72
N SER A 19 2.35 -10.64 -9.01
CA SER A 19 1.96 -11.93 -9.55
C SER A 19 3.19 -12.81 -9.68
N VAL A 20 3.09 -14.06 -9.23
CA VAL A 20 4.13 -15.07 -9.40
C VAL A 20 3.57 -16.28 -10.14
N SER A 21 4.38 -16.88 -11.00
CA SER A 21 4.06 -18.12 -11.69
C SER A 21 4.88 -19.26 -11.09
N LEU A 22 4.18 -20.28 -10.63
CA LEU A 22 4.71 -21.48 -9.97
C LEU A 22 4.38 -22.70 -10.82
N SER A 23 5.17 -23.77 -10.71
CA SER A 23 4.66 -25.08 -11.13
C SER A 23 3.47 -25.45 -10.22
N PRO A 24 2.32 -25.92 -10.76
CA PRO A 24 1.21 -26.43 -9.96
C PRO A 24 1.63 -27.46 -8.90
N SER A 25 2.64 -28.26 -9.20
CA SER A 25 3.14 -29.32 -8.33
C SER A 25 3.85 -28.82 -7.06
N VAL A 26 4.26 -27.54 -7.01
CA VAL A 26 5.06 -27.00 -5.88
C VAL A 26 4.31 -25.94 -5.07
N ILE A 27 3.04 -25.67 -5.38
CA ILE A 27 2.24 -24.66 -4.67
C ILE A 27 2.14 -24.98 -3.17
N GLU A 28 1.91 -26.26 -2.86
CA GLU A 28 1.80 -26.73 -1.49
C GLU A 28 3.13 -26.53 -0.73
N ASP A 29 4.27 -26.83 -1.36
CA ASP A 29 5.60 -26.63 -0.79
C ASP A 29 5.90 -25.16 -0.51
N VAL A 30 5.52 -24.25 -1.42
CA VAL A 30 5.66 -22.80 -1.21
C VAL A 30 4.83 -22.35 -0.02
N CYS A 31 3.57 -22.78 0.05
CA CYS A 31 2.66 -22.45 1.14
C CYS A 31 3.18 -22.93 2.50
N TYR A 32 3.71 -24.16 2.57
CA TYR A 32 4.35 -24.66 3.79
C TYR A 32 5.67 -23.96 4.10
N SER A 33 6.45 -23.59 3.10
CA SER A 33 7.69 -22.83 3.30
C SER A 33 7.40 -21.46 3.92
N ILE A 34 6.32 -20.78 3.50
CA ILE A 34 5.83 -19.56 4.14
C ILE A 34 5.43 -19.84 5.60
N PHE A 35 4.68 -20.91 5.85
CA PHE A 35 4.31 -21.30 7.21
C PHE A 35 5.54 -21.50 8.11
N VAL A 36 6.52 -22.27 7.65
CA VAL A 36 7.74 -22.56 8.42
C VAL A 36 8.55 -21.29 8.67
N GLU A 37 8.79 -20.46 7.64
CA GLU A 37 9.56 -19.22 7.74
C GLU A 37 8.94 -18.26 8.77
N PHE A 38 7.62 -18.06 8.72
CA PHE A 38 6.99 -16.99 9.49
C PHE A 38 6.36 -17.42 10.83
N SER A 39 6.11 -18.71 11.06
CA SER A 39 5.47 -19.23 12.29
C SER A 39 6.21 -18.89 13.59
N LYS A 40 7.51 -18.59 13.52
CA LYS A 40 8.31 -18.19 14.70
C LYS A 40 8.05 -16.75 15.17
N SER A 41 7.52 -15.89 14.30
CA SER A 41 7.43 -14.44 14.57
C SER A 41 6.04 -13.84 14.28
N ALA A 42 5.11 -14.66 13.77
CA ALA A 42 3.80 -14.22 13.34
C ALA A 42 2.78 -15.38 13.41
N THR A 43 1.50 -15.02 13.44
CA THR A 43 0.41 -15.99 13.29
C THR A 43 0.23 -16.31 11.81
N VAL A 44 0.28 -17.59 11.43
CA VAL A 44 0.09 -18.01 10.03
C VAL A 44 -1.20 -18.81 9.88
N SER A 45 -2.06 -18.40 8.95
CA SER A 45 -3.28 -19.08 8.54
C SER A 45 -3.11 -19.68 7.16
N VAL A 46 -3.24 -21.01 7.05
CA VAL A 46 -3.20 -21.73 5.76
C VAL A 46 -4.54 -22.38 5.43
N SER A 47 -4.86 -22.52 4.15
CA SER A 47 -6.04 -23.31 3.71
C SER A 47 -5.75 -24.80 3.73
N LYS A 48 -6.72 -25.62 4.16
CA LYS A 48 -6.67 -27.09 4.07
C LYS A 48 -7.73 -27.61 3.07
N PRO A 49 -7.51 -28.75 2.37
CA PRO A 49 -6.36 -29.65 2.47
C PRO A 49 -5.15 -29.27 1.61
N SER A 50 -5.32 -28.45 0.57
CA SER A 50 -4.33 -28.29 -0.52
C SER A 50 -3.39 -27.07 -0.43
N CYS A 51 -3.33 -26.38 0.72
CA CYS A 51 -2.45 -25.22 0.98
C CYS A 51 -2.29 -24.24 -0.20
N ILE A 52 -3.42 -23.77 -0.74
CA ILE A 52 -3.45 -22.81 -1.87
C ILE A 52 -3.42 -21.36 -1.40
N ARG A 53 -3.53 -21.15 -0.09
CA ARG A 53 -3.55 -19.84 0.55
C ARG A 53 -2.72 -19.88 1.83
N ALA A 54 -1.86 -18.89 2.00
CA ALA A 54 -1.20 -18.58 3.26
C ALA A 54 -1.41 -17.09 3.59
N ILE A 55 -1.81 -16.79 4.83
CA ILE A 55 -1.87 -15.43 5.35
C ILE A 55 -1.06 -15.36 6.64
N VAL A 56 -0.08 -14.48 6.68
CA VAL A 56 0.80 -14.24 7.81
C VAL A 56 0.41 -12.89 8.43
N TYR A 57 0.06 -12.91 9.71
CA TYR A 57 -0.25 -11.73 10.51
C TYR A 57 0.85 -11.49 11.55
N GLY A 58 1.67 -10.47 11.33
CA GLY A 58 2.66 -10.01 12.29
C GLY A 58 2.26 -8.68 12.96
N PRO A 59 3.00 -8.23 13.99
CA PRO A 59 2.65 -7.02 14.75
C PRO A 59 2.54 -5.73 13.93
N MET A 60 3.22 -5.63 12.78
CA MET A 60 3.24 -4.44 11.92
C MET A 60 3.21 -4.78 10.42
N PHE A 61 2.91 -6.02 10.08
CA PHE A 61 2.92 -6.46 8.70
C PHE A 61 1.92 -7.56 8.45
N GLU A 62 1.55 -7.70 7.19
CA GLU A 62 0.73 -8.78 6.72
C GLU A 62 1.28 -9.28 5.38
N LEU A 63 1.40 -10.59 5.23
CA LEU A 63 1.71 -11.22 3.94
C LEU A 63 0.54 -12.12 3.56
N ARG A 64 0.06 -11.97 2.33
CA ARG A 64 -0.96 -12.82 1.72
C ARG A 64 -0.38 -13.51 0.50
N PHE A 65 -0.61 -14.79 0.40
CA PHE A 65 -0.32 -15.62 -0.75
C PHE A 65 -1.61 -16.35 -1.14
N PHE A 66 -2.02 -16.20 -2.39
CA PHE A 66 -3.18 -16.89 -2.97
C PHE A 66 -2.81 -17.48 -4.32
N ALA A 67 -2.76 -18.81 -4.40
CA ALA A 67 -2.46 -19.53 -5.63
C ALA A 67 -3.71 -20.15 -6.27
N ARG A 68 -3.67 -20.28 -7.59
CA ARG A 68 -4.61 -21.04 -8.40
C ARG A 68 -3.95 -22.36 -8.80
N PRO A 69 -4.33 -23.50 -8.20
CA PRO A 69 -3.71 -24.79 -8.49
C PRO A 69 -3.69 -25.17 -9.96
N ALA A 70 -4.77 -24.87 -10.68
CA ALA A 70 -4.90 -25.25 -12.08
C ALA A 70 -3.90 -24.53 -13.00
N THR A 71 -3.54 -23.28 -12.68
CA THR A 71 -2.70 -22.44 -13.56
C THR A 71 -1.29 -22.24 -13.02
N GLY A 72 -1.05 -22.46 -11.73
CA GLY A 72 0.22 -22.11 -11.11
C GLY A 72 0.37 -20.63 -10.79
N GLU A 73 -0.59 -19.80 -11.18
CA GLU A 73 -0.58 -18.36 -10.90
C GLU A 73 -0.88 -18.11 -9.43
N ALA A 74 -0.09 -17.25 -8.80
CA ALA A 74 -0.38 -16.78 -7.46
C ALA A 74 -0.27 -15.25 -7.35
N LEU A 75 -1.17 -14.69 -6.57
CA LEU A 75 -1.13 -13.30 -6.14
C LEU A 75 -0.49 -13.24 -4.76
N VAL A 76 0.51 -12.37 -4.64
CA VAL A 76 1.21 -12.09 -3.40
C VAL A 76 0.98 -10.64 -3.04
N THR A 77 0.62 -10.40 -1.79
CA THR A 77 0.57 -9.04 -1.26
C THR A 77 1.24 -8.96 0.08
N ILE A 78 2.11 -7.97 0.24
CA ILE A 78 2.84 -7.72 1.48
C ILE A 78 2.53 -6.29 1.89
N TYR A 79 2.12 -6.08 3.12
CA TYR A 79 1.82 -4.77 3.66
C TYR A 79 2.58 -4.56 4.96
N SER A 80 2.96 -3.33 5.23
CA SER A 80 3.34 -2.86 6.55
C SER A 80 2.47 -1.68 6.97
N PHE A 81 2.09 -1.67 8.25
CA PHE A 81 1.25 -0.65 8.86
C PHE A 81 2.11 0.30 9.69
N CYS A 82 1.93 1.60 9.47
CA CYS A 82 2.56 2.66 10.22
C CYS A 82 1.47 3.53 10.85
N GLU A 83 1.39 3.52 12.19
CA GLU A 83 0.45 4.34 12.93
C GLU A 83 0.72 5.84 12.80
N ASN A 84 1.94 6.23 12.40
CA ASN A 84 2.28 7.61 12.09
C ASN A 84 3.35 7.69 10.99
N PRO A 85 3.45 8.82 10.25
CA PRO A 85 4.48 8.99 9.22
C PRO A 85 5.92 8.95 9.76
N SER A 86 6.12 9.26 11.05
CA SER A 86 7.44 9.24 11.69
C SER A 86 7.97 7.81 11.91
N SER A 87 7.11 6.81 12.04
CA SER A 87 7.46 5.39 12.15
C SER A 87 7.63 4.70 10.80
N SER A 88 7.47 5.44 9.69
CA SER A 88 7.59 4.92 8.32
C SER A 88 8.91 4.17 8.06
N ARG A 89 10.02 4.57 8.70
CA ARG A 89 11.30 3.84 8.59
C ARG A 89 11.21 2.39 9.08
N GLN A 90 10.52 2.16 10.20
CA GLN A 90 10.31 0.81 10.72
C GLN A 90 9.40 0.01 9.80
N GLY A 91 8.35 0.65 9.26
CA GLY A 91 7.47 0.02 8.28
C GLY A 91 8.17 -0.37 6.99
N ILE A 92 9.01 0.51 6.42
CA ILE A 92 9.85 0.18 5.26
C ILE A 92 10.77 -0.99 5.57
N SER A 93 11.50 -0.91 6.69
CA SER A 93 12.43 -1.98 7.10
C SER A 93 11.70 -3.32 7.20
N LYS A 94 10.52 -3.34 7.82
CA LYS A 94 9.76 -4.58 7.99
C LYS A 94 9.19 -5.10 6.67
N LEU A 95 8.68 -4.22 5.81
CA LEU A 95 8.19 -4.58 4.47
C LEU A 95 9.29 -5.24 3.63
N LEU A 96 10.48 -4.63 3.61
CA LEU A 96 11.61 -5.13 2.83
C LEU A 96 12.19 -6.42 3.42
N GLU A 97 12.21 -6.57 4.75
CA GLU A 97 12.58 -7.82 5.41
C GLU A 97 11.65 -8.97 4.98
N VAL A 98 10.34 -8.77 5.08
CA VAL A 98 9.33 -9.78 4.71
C VAL A 98 9.40 -10.10 3.22
N PHE A 99 9.55 -9.08 2.37
CA PHE A 99 9.74 -9.26 0.93
C PHE A 99 11.00 -10.08 0.60
N ARG A 100 12.12 -9.83 1.28
CA ARG A 100 13.36 -10.59 1.09
C ARG A 100 13.21 -12.04 1.55
N SER A 101 12.55 -12.30 2.68
CA SER A 101 12.25 -13.67 3.13
C SER A 101 11.34 -14.40 2.14
N PHE A 102 10.26 -13.76 1.69
CA PHE A 102 9.36 -14.33 0.67
C PHE A 102 10.09 -14.60 -0.65
N SER A 103 10.91 -13.65 -1.11
CA SER A 103 11.69 -13.81 -2.35
C SER A 103 12.69 -14.97 -2.25
N LYS A 104 13.28 -15.22 -1.07
CA LYS A 104 14.15 -16.39 -0.85
C LYS A 104 13.39 -17.71 -0.98
N ILE A 105 12.17 -17.80 -0.44
CA ILE A 105 11.30 -18.96 -0.63
C ILE A 105 11.04 -19.15 -2.14
N CYS A 106 10.67 -18.06 -2.81
CA CYS A 106 10.33 -18.08 -4.23
C CYS A 106 11.48 -18.56 -5.13
N ARG A 107 12.75 -18.21 -4.84
CA ARG A 107 13.89 -18.61 -5.67
C ARG A 107 14.01 -20.11 -5.91
N SER A 108 13.48 -20.93 -5.01
CA SER A 108 13.52 -22.39 -5.14
C SER A 108 12.36 -22.98 -5.95
N TYR A 109 11.29 -22.21 -6.21
CA TYR A 109 10.01 -22.75 -6.69
C TYR A 109 9.34 -21.92 -7.80
N VAL A 110 9.70 -20.64 -7.94
CA VAL A 110 9.08 -19.71 -8.88
C VAL A 110 9.73 -19.80 -10.25
N LEU A 111 8.89 -20.01 -11.25
CA LEU A 111 9.26 -20.00 -12.65
C LEU A 111 9.47 -18.56 -13.14
N GLU A 112 8.55 -17.66 -12.77
CA GLU A 112 8.57 -16.26 -13.16
C GLU A 112 7.93 -15.36 -12.09
N MET A 113 8.53 -14.20 -11.82
CA MET A 113 7.90 -13.12 -11.05
C MET A 113 7.56 -11.98 -12.00
N GLY A 114 6.29 -11.60 -12.05
CA GLY A 114 5.84 -10.43 -12.83
C GLY A 114 6.26 -9.11 -12.18
N GLU A 115 5.86 -7.97 -12.74
CA GLU A 115 6.16 -6.67 -12.14
C GLU A 115 5.64 -6.54 -10.70
N VAL A 116 6.42 -5.88 -9.84
CA VAL A 116 6.03 -5.58 -8.46
C VAL A 116 5.40 -4.20 -8.44
N LYS A 117 4.09 -4.16 -8.15
CA LYS A 117 3.40 -2.92 -7.83
C LYS A 117 3.75 -2.53 -6.40
N VAL A 118 4.47 -1.43 -6.24
CA VAL A 118 4.72 -0.78 -4.96
C VAL A 118 3.68 0.29 -4.75
N PHE A 119 3.08 0.35 -3.56
CA PHE A 119 2.16 1.42 -3.24
C PHE A 119 2.29 1.90 -1.80
N THR A 120 1.88 3.14 -1.59
CA THR A 120 1.62 3.71 -0.28
C THR A 120 0.17 4.17 -0.24
N LYS A 121 -0.48 3.99 0.90
CA LYS A 121 -1.79 4.55 1.18
C LYS A 121 -1.70 5.33 2.47
N VAL A 122 -1.98 6.62 2.40
CA VAL A 122 -2.10 7.47 3.59
C VAL A 122 -3.56 7.83 3.79
N VAL A 123 -4.00 7.78 5.03
CA VAL A 123 -5.34 8.21 5.44
C VAL A 123 -5.19 9.32 6.45
N ALA A 124 -5.92 10.40 6.26
CA ALA A 124 -6.00 11.54 7.14
C ALA A 124 -7.44 11.84 7.49
N THR A 125 -7.73 12.05 8.78
CA THR A 125 -9.01 12.59 9.22
C THR A 125 -8.79 14.00 9.74
N LEU A 126 -9.49 14.97 9.15
CA LEU A 126 -9.32 16.40 9.42
C LEU A 126 -10.64 17.16 9.24
N PRO A 127 -10.76 18.39 9.77
CA PRO A 127 -11.96 19.22 9.58
C PRO A 127 -12.28 19.47 8.10
N LYS A 128 -13.56 19.52 7.73
CA LYS A 128 -14.02 19.70 6.33
C LYS A 128 -13.43 20.93 5.63
N GLU A 129 -13.28 22.03 6.38
CA GLU A 129 -12.73 23.29 5.86
C GLU A 129 -11.27 23.11 5.41
N MET A 130 -10.47 22.39 6.21
CA MET A 130 -9.08 22.05 5.87
C MET A 130 -9.04 21.08 4.69
N ALA A 131 -9.96 20.12 4.63
CA ALA A 131 -10.01 19.13 3.56
C ALA A 131 -10.23 19.79 2.20
N SER A 132 -11.11 20.79 2.15
CA SER A 132 -11.37 21.55 0.92
C SER A 132 -10.13 22.28 0.40
N ARG A 133 -9.26 22.80 1.29
CA ARG A 133 -8.00 23.45 0.90
C ARG A 133 -6.93 22.44 0.49
N SER A 134 -6.80 21.37 1.26
CA SER A 134 -5.92 20.24 0.98
C SER A 134 -6.17 19.64 -0.41
N ILE A 135 -7.42 19.59 -0.87
CA ILE A 135 -7.77 19.13 -2.22
C ILE A 135 -7.06 19.94 -3.28
N LYS A 136 -7.03 21.27 -3.14
CA LYS A 136 -6.42 22.16 -4.12
C LYS A 136 -4.91 21.92 -4.19
N VAL A 137 -4.25 21.85 -3.04
CA VAL A 137 -2.81 21.58 -2.97
C VAL A 137 -2.48 20.21 -3.57
N LEU A 138 -3.26 19.18 -3.22
CA LEU A 138 -3.08 17.84 -3.75
C LEU A 138 -3.38 17.78 -5.26
N SER A 139 -4.43 18.44 -5.73
CA SER A 139 -4.78 18.49 -7.16
C SER A 139 -3.74 19.23 -7.97
N ASP A 140 -3.18 20.33 -7.47
CA ASP A 140 -2.13 21.07 -8.16
C ASP A 140 -0.81 20.26 -8.20
N GLY A 141 -0.59 19.40 -7.20
CA GLY A 141 0.53 18.45 -7.17
C GLY A 141 0.34 17.20 -8.04
N PHE A 142 -0.90 16.82 -8.35
CA PHE A 142 -1.22 15.75 -9.30
C PHE A 142 -1.22 16.33 -10.73
N GLY A 143 -0.36 15.83 -11.62
CA GLY A 143 -0.19 16.40 -12.96
C GLY A 143 -1.39 16.25 -13.92
N ALA A 144 -1.13 16.51 -15.21
CA ALA A 144 -2.07 16.86 -16.29
C ALA A 144 -3.18 15.84 -16.69
N SER A 145 -3.46 14.80 -15.90
CA SER A 145 -4.50 13.81 -16.25
C SER A 145 -5.37 13.44 -15.05
N LEU A 146 -5.99 14.43 -14.43
CA LEU A 146 -6.95 14.27 -13.35
C LEU A 146 -8.34 13.87 -13.88
N ARG A 147 -8.83 12.70 -13.48
CA ARG A 147 -10.25 12.34 -13.61
C ARG A 147 -10.93 12.53 -12.27
N ILE A 148 -12.09 13.17 -12.29
CA ILE A 148 -12.89 13.44 -11.09
C ILE A 148 -14.18 12.65 -11.20
N ALA A 149 -14.48 11.85 -10.20
CA ALA A 149 -15.78 11.23 -10.00
C ALA A 149 -16.35 11.68 -8.66
N GLU A 150 -17.62 12.07 -8.66
CA GLU A 150 -18.33 12.49 -7.47
C GLU A 150 -19.58 11.64 -7.27
N PHE A 151 -19.78 11.17 -6.06
CA PHE A 151 -20.93 10.41 -5.62
C PHE A 151 -21.55 11.14 -4.43
N ARG A 152 -22.81 11.54 -4.54
CA ARG A 152 -23.54 12.28 -3.50
C ARG A 152 -24.64 11.41 -2.90
N ASP A 153 -25.14 11.83 -1.75
CA ASP A 153 -26.31 11.26 -1.07
C ASP A 153 -26.18 9.76 -0.73
N LEU A 154 -24.95 9.32 -0.45
CA LEU A 154 -24.67 7.98 0.05
C LEU A 154 -24.72 7.99 1.58
N ASP A 155 -25.88 7.72 2.19
CA ASP A 155 -26.06 7.69 3.65
C ASP A 155 -25.49 8.94 4.36
N ASP A 156 -25.94 10.14 3.96
CA ASP A 156 -25.43 11.43 4.44
C ASP A 156 -23.92 11.66 4.21
N SER A 157 -23.36 11.03 3.18
CA SER A 157 -21.98 11.24 2.76
C SER A 157 -21.84 11.61 1.29
N SER A 158 -20.80 12.42 1.01
CA SER A 158 -20.32 12.68 -0.34
C SER A 158 -18.93 12.05 -0.49
N ILE A 159 -18.71 11.40 -1.63
CA ILE A 159 -17.43 10.78 -1.99
C ILE A 159 -16.91 11.46 -3.25
N ARG A 160 -15.70 12.00 -3.17
CA ARG A 160 -14.98 12.54 -4.33
C ARG A 160 -13.74 11.69 -4.57
N VAL A 161 -13.58 11.22 -5.80
CA VAL A 161 -12.44 10.42 -6.23
C VAL A 161 -11.72 11.17 -7.33
N PHE A 162 -10.44 11.42 -7.12
CA PHE A 162 -9.52 11.99 -8.08
C PHE A 162 -8.50 10.92 -8.45
N THR A 163 -8.29 10.68 -9.73
CA THR A 163 -7.21 9.81 -10.20
C THR A 163 -6.35 10.54 -11.21
N GLY A 164 -5.05 10.32 -11.17
CA GLY A 164 -4.15 10.94 -12.12
C GLY A 164 -2.75 10.37 -12.06
N TYR A 165 -1.83 11.02 -12.76
CA TYR A 165 -0.43 10.65 -12.79
C TYR A 165 0.43 11.83 -12.34
N ILE A 166 1.37 11.56 -11.44
CA ILE A 166 2.44 12.49 -11.12
C ILE A 166 3.56 12.18 -12.12
N PRO A 167 3.91 13.12 -13.02
CA PRO A 167 5.05 12.94 -13.92
C PRO A 167 6.31 12.73 -13.09
N ARG A 168 7.32 12.09 -13.69
CA ARG A 168 8.58 11.66 -13.06
C ARG A 168 8.97 12.54 -11.85
N SER A 169 8.96 11.94 -10.66
CA SER A 169 9.29 12.62 -9.40
C SER A 169 10.55 11.99 -8.81
N GLY A 170 11.70 12.66 -9.01
CA GLY A 170 13.01 12.14 -8.62
C GLY A 170 13.37 10.82 -9.34
N ASN A 171 13.61 9.77 -8.54
CA ASN A 171 13.95 8.42 -9.02
C ASN A 171 12.73 7.55 -9.35
N LEU A 172 11.52 8.07 -9.11
CA LEU A 172 10.29 7.39 -9.50
C LEU A 172 9.98 7.71 -10.96
N ALA A 173 9.61 6.67 -11.72
CA ALA A 173 8.95 6.87 -13.00
C ALA A 173 7.58 7.55 -12.77
N SER A 174 6.71 7.60 -13.80
CA SER A 174 5.35 8.09 -13.61
C SER A 174 4.67 7.36 -12.43
N VAL A 175 4.21 8.11 -11.44
CA VAL A 175 3.51 7.58 -10.27
C VAL A 175 2.02 7.73 -10.53
N TYR A 176 1.27 6.64 -10.44
CA TYR A 176 -0.17 6.72 -10.47
C TYR A 176 -0.67 7.14 -9.07
N ALA A 177 -1.58 8.10 -9.03
CA ALA A 177 -2.13 8.62 -7.80
C ALA A 177 -3.65 8.52 -7.79
N ARG A 178 -4.20 8.14 -6.64
CA ARG A 178 -5.62 8.14 -6.36
C ARG A 178 -5.87 8.86 -5.04
N LEU A 179 -6.65 9.93 -5.09
CA LEU A 179 -7.14 10.65 -3.93
C LEU A 179 -8.63 10.36 -3.76
N VAL A 180 -9.02 9.88 -2.59
CA VAL A 180 -10.42 9.62 -2.22
C VAL A 180 -10.76 10.47 -1.01
N ILE A 181 -11.91 11.13 -1.07
CA ILE A 181 -12.37 12.04 -0.03
C ILE A 181 -13.76 11.65 0.33
N VAL A 182 -13.97 11.40 1.61
CA VAL A 182 -15.26 11.03 2.17
C VAL A 182 -15.65 12.10 3.17
N GLU A 183 -16.68 12.86 2.84
CA GLU A 183 -17.30 13.83 3.74
C GLU A 183 -18.59 13.22 4.26
N ARG A 184 -18.77 13.16 5.58
CA ARG A 184 -20.02 12.69 6.21
C ARG A 184 -20.77 13.87 6.81
N SER A 185 -22.00 13.72 7.27
CA SER A 185 -22.80 14.77 7.92
C SER A 185 -22.14 15.49 9.11
N GLY A 186 -21.04 14.96 9.68
CA GLY A 186 -20.24 15.63 10.73
C GLY A 186 -19.29 16.75 10.24
N SER A 187 -18.48 17.30 11.15
CA SER A 187 -17.53 18.39 10.87
C SER A 187 -16.18 17.94 10.29
N TYR A 188 -16.01 16.63 10.08
CA TYR A 188 -14.76 16.02 9.64
C TYR A 188 -14.92 15.36 8.26
N ALA A 189 -13.82 15.33 7.52
CA ALA A 189 -13.66 14.58 6.30
C ALA A 189 -12.49 13.60 6.46
N THR A 190 -12.58 12.48 5.74
CA THR A 190 -11.47 11.54 5.59
C THR A 190 -10.90 11.69 4.20
N ILE A 191 -9.62 12.00 4.12
CA ILE A 191 -8.84 12.02 2.89
C ILE A 191 -7.98 10.75 2.87
N SER A 192 -7.97 10.05 1.74
CA SER A 192 -7.08 8.93 1.48
C SER A 192 -6.31 9.17 0.19
N VAL A 193 -4.99 9.15 0.26
CA VAL A 193 -4.09 9.26 -0.89
C VAL A 193 -3.41 7.91 -1.08
N THR A 194 -3.58 7.31 -2.25
CA THR A 194 -2.82 6.13 -2.68
C THR A 194 -1.86 6.55 -3.79
N LEU A 195 -0.58 6.24 -3.64
CA LEU A 195 0.43 6.40 -4.68
C LEU A 195 0.95 5.03 -5.10
N GLU A 196 1.13 4.81 -6.39
CA GLU A 196 1.51 3.53 -6.96
C GLU A 196 2.64 3.72 -7.97
N ALA A 197 3.65 2.86 -7.90
CA ALA A 197 4.72 2.75 -8.88
C ALA A 197 5.04 1.28 -9.14
N TYR A 198 5.62 0.99 -10.30
CA TYR A 198 6.00 -0.37 -10.69
C TYR A 198 7.51 -0.52 -10.61
N ALA A 199 7.95 -1.65 -10.08
CA ALA A 199 9.34 -2.07 -9.96
C ALA A 199 9.53 -3.41 -10.66
N LYS A 200 10.75 -3.66 -11.14
CA LYS A 200 11.14 -4.96 -11.69
C LYS A 200 11.31 -5.97 -10.56
N ALA A 201 10.65 -7.13 -10.66
CA ALA A 201 10.69 -8.15 -9.60
C ALA A 201 12.06 -8.79 -9.39
N ASP A 202 12.88 -8.88 -10.43
CA ASP A 202 14.24 -9.43 -10.37
C ASP A 202 15.24 -8.50 -9.64
N SER A 203 14.84 -7.25 -9.37
CA SER A 203 15.68 -6.25 -8.73
C SER A 203 15.11 -5.83 -7.37
N CYS A 204 15.57 -6.50 -6.31
CA CYS A 204 15.28 -6.07 -4.93
C CYS A 204 15.68 -4.60 -4.70
N ARG A 205 16.73 -4.13 -5.38
CA ARG A 205 17.18 -2.73 -5.31
C ARG A 205 16.15 -1.78 -5.93
N ASP A 206 15.56 -2.12 -7.06
CA ASP A 206 14.53 -1.30 -7.69
C ASP A 206 13.27 -1.23 -6.81
N VAL A 207 12.84 -2.37 -6.25
CA VAL A 207 11.73 -2.41 -5.27
C VAL A 207 12.02 -1.49 -4.08
N GLU A 208 13.22 -1.58 -3.51
CA GLU A 208 13.65 -0.75 -2.38
C GLU A 208 13.64 0.74 -2.74
N GLU A 209 14.21 1.11 -3.90
CA GLU A 209 14.21 2.49 -4.41
C GLU A 209 12.79 3.03 -4.61
N LYS A 210 11.87 2.23 -5.15
CA LYS A 210 10.44 2.64 -5.29
C LYS A 210 9.76 2.79 -3.94
N VAL A 211 10.00 1.90 -2.98
CA VAL A 211 9.42 1.99 -1.63
C VAL A 211 9.85 3.29 -0.95
N TYR A 212 11.15 3.58 -0.91
CA TYR A 212 11.65 4.82 -0.31
C TYR A 212 11.13 6.06 -1.03
N GLY A 213 11.11 6.05 -2.36
CA GLY A 213 10.58 7.15 -3.16
C GLY A 213 9.11 7.44 -2.86
N LEU A 214 8.25 6.41 -2.88
CA LEU A 214 6.81 6.59 -2.63
C LEU A 214 6.52 7.02 -1.20
N VAL A 215 7.24 6.50 -0.21
CA VAL A 215 7.08 6.93 1.19
C VAL A 215 7.52 8.39 1.37
N GLY A 216 8.64 8.78 0.76
CA GLY A 216 9.12 10.16 0.77
C GLY A 216 8.10 11.13 0.15
N LEU A 217 7.55 10.77 -1.01
CA LEU A 217 6.51 11.56 -1.68
C LEU A 217 5.22 11.62 -0.85
N SER A 218 4.80 10.50 -0.29
CA SER A 218 3.62 10.44 0.60
C SER A 218 3.79 11.37 1.79
N LYS A 219 4.96 11.36 2.44
CA LYS A 219 5.25 12.24 3.56
C LYS A 219 5.19 13.71 3.15
N ALA A 220 5.79 14.08 2.02
CA ALA A 220 5.74 15.45 1.52
C ALA A 220 4.29 15.93 1.27
N LEU A 221 3.44 15.07 0.71
CA LEU A 221 2.01 15.38 0.54
C LEU A 221 1.30 15.56 1.89
N MET A 222 1.62 14.73 2.89
CA MET A 222 1.03 14.88 4.23
C MET A 222 1.49 16.13 4.96
N ASP A 223 2.76 16.48 4.83
CA ASP A 223 3.30 17.70 5.42
C ASP A 223 2.62 18.93 4.79
N ALA A 224 2.39 18.93 3.47
CA ALA A 224 1.63 19.98 2.78
C ALA A 224 0.18 20.11 3.27
N VAL A 225 -0.49 18.99 3.55
CA VAL A 225 -1.84 18.96 4.15
C VAL A 225 -1.86 19.48 5.59
N ALA A 226 -0.78 19.28 6.35
CA ALA A 226 -0.70 19.64 7.76
C ALA A 226 -0.22 21.08 8.02
N MET A 227 0.40 21.75 7.04
CA MET A 227 0.94 23.11 7.16
C MET A 227 -0.09 24.23 6.88
N GLU A 228 -1.29 23.89 6.39
CA GLU A 228 -2.42 24.81 6.16
C GLU A 228 -3.43 24.86 7.31
#